data_AF-A0A484MI24-F1
#
_entry.id   AF-A0A484MI24-F1
#
_cell.length_a   1.000
_cell.length_b   1.000
_cell.length_c   1.000
_cell.angle_alpha   90.00
_cell.angle_beta   90.00
_cell.angle_gamma   90.00
#
_symmetry.space_group_name_H-M   'P 1'
#
loop_
_entity.id
_entity.type
_entity.pdbx_description
1 polymer ?
#
loop_
_entity_poly.entity_id
_entity_poly.type
_entity_poly.pdbx_seq_one_letter_code
_entity_poly.pdbx_strand_id
1 'polypeptide(L)'
;MPNIFPPLKWYLVLLIYIFAPALAFCNSYGTGLTDWSLASTYGKIGLFTIASLVGSEGGVIAALAGCGVMMSIVSTAADLMQDFKTGYLTLSSAKSMFISQVVGTAMGCVIAPLTFFMFWNAFDIGSPGSPYKAPYAIIFREMAILGVQGFSELPKHCMAMCCGFFVAAVAINLVRDLAPPKVSQFIPIPMAMAVPFYVGAYFGIDMFVGTVILFVWERINRKDADDYAAAVASGLICGDGIWTIPSAVLSIFKINPPICMYFGPSLAT
;
A
#
# COMPACT_ATOMS: atom_id res chain seq x y z
N MET A 1 0.54 10.48 19.58
CA MET A 1 1.29 11.01 18.42
C MET A 1 2.45 11.92 18.86
N PRO A 2 2.25 13.12 19.44
CA PRO A 2 3.38 13.99 19.82
C PRO A 2 4.29 13.39 20.90
N ASN A 3 3.74 12.60 21.81
CA ASN A 3 4.52 11.90 22.84
C ASN A 3 5.36 10.74 22.29
N ILE A 4 5.02 10.20 21.12
CA ILE A 4 5.74 9.10 20.46
C ILE A 4 6.75 9.67 19.45
N PHE A 5 6.38 10.72 18.74
CA PHE A 5 7.23 11.45 17.80
C PHE A 5 7.34 12.92 18.21
N PRO A 6 8.27 13.27 19.12
CA PRO A 6 8.44 14.64 19.61
C PRO A 6 8.59 15.72 18.53
N PRO A 7 9.25 15.46 17.38
CA PRO A 7 9.32 16.43 16.29
C PRO A 7 7.96 16.79 15.66
N LEU A 8 6.96 15.92 15.77
CA LEU A 8 5.61 16.17 15.27
C LEU A 8 4.78 16.91 16.32
N LYS A 9 4.85 18.24 16.29
CA LYS A 9 4.11 19.11 17.22
C LYS A 9 2.59 18.96 17.02
N TRP A 10 1.83 19.13 18.10
CA TRP A 10 0.38 18.91 18.13
C TRP A 10 -0.40 19.75 17.11
N TYR A 11 0.04 20.99 16.84
CA TYR A 11 -0.63 21.87 15.88
C TYR A 11 -0.51 21.37 14.43
N LEU A 12 0.58 20.67 14.09
CA LEU A 12 0.74 20.05 12.76
C LEU A 12 -0.24 18.89 12.59
N VAL A 13 -0.45 18.11 13.65
CA VAL A 13 -1.45 17.03 13.66
C VAL A 13 -2.85 17.61 13.47
N LEU A 14 -3.17 18.70 14.17
CA LEU A 14 -4.45 19.39 14.03
C LEU A 14 -4.67 19.92 12.61
N LEU A 15 -3.64 20.50 11.98
CA LEU A 15 -3.71 20.92 10.57
C LEU A 15 -4.00 19.73 9.65
N ILE A 16 -3.33 18.58 9.84
CA ILE A 16 -3.61 17.37 9.06
C ILE A 16 -5.09 16.98 9.19
N TYR A 17 -5.66 16.97 10.40
CA TYR A 17 -7.08 16.63 10.60
C TYR A 17 -8.06 17.62 9.95
N ILE A 18 -7.68 18.88 9.77
CA ILE A 18 -8.51 19.88 9.08
C ILE A 18 -8.47 19.67 7.56
N PHE A 19 -7.30 19.42 6.99
CA PHE A 19 -7.12 19.30 5.52
C PHE A 19 -7.40 17.91 4.98
N ALA A 20 -7.13 16.85 5.75
CA ALA A 20 -7.29 15.47 5.33
C ALA A 20 -8.71 15.12 4.85
N PRO A 21 -9.81 15.60 5.49
CA PRO A 21 -11.17 15.31 5.00
C PRO A 21 -11.44 15.80 3.57
N ALA A 22 -10.89 16.95 3.18
CA ALA A 22 -11.04 17.47 1.82
C ALA A 22 -10.30 16.57 0.81
N LEU A 23 -9.09 16.14 1.14
CA LEU A 23 -8.30 15.23 0.32
C LEU A 23 -8.91 13.82 0.28
N ALA A 24 -9.46 13.37 1.39
CA ALA A 24 -10.17 12.10 1.52
C ALA A 24 -11.41 12.07 0.62
N PHE A 25 -12.20 13.15 0.59
CA PHE A 25 -13.33 13.27 -0.33
C PHE A 25 -12.90 13.14 -1.80
N CYS A 26 -11.86 13.87 -2.21
CA CYS A 26 -11.32 13.78 -3.57
C CYS A 26 -10.83 12.36 -3.90
N ASN A 27 -10.13 11.71 -2.95
CA ASN A 27 -9.63 10.35 -3.14
C ASN A 27 -10.77 9.33 -3.22
N SER A 28 -11.76 9.39 -2.34
CA SER A 28 -12.92 8.49 -2.38
C SER A 28 -13.69 8.65 -3.68
N TYR A 29 -13.90 9.87 -4.16
CA TYR A 29 -14.54 10.11 -5.46
C TYR A 29 -13.73 9.51 -6.62
N GLY A 30 -12.41 9.78 -6.65
CA GLY A 30 -11.51 9.22 -7.67
C GLY A 30 -11.48 7.69 -7.63
N THR A 31 -11.43 7.11 -6.43
CA THR A 31 -11.50 5.66 -6.20
C THR A 31 -12.84 5.10 -6.69
N GLY A 32 -13.95 5.77 -6.44
CA GLY A 32 -15.27 5.36 -6.92
C GLY A 32 -15.38 5.29 -8.44
N LEU A 33 -14.66 6.15 -9.16
CA LEU A 33 -14.64 6.21 -10.63
C LEU A 33 -13.61 5.27 -11.27
N THR A 34 -12.45 5.09 -10.64
CA THR A 34 -11.29 4.38 -11.23
C THR A 34 -11.03 3.03 -10.59
N ASP A 35 -11.72 2.71 -9.51
CA ASP A 35 -11.47 1.58 -8.61
C ASP A 35 -10.04 1.55 -8.04
N TRP A 36 -9.38 2.72 -8.00
CA TRP A 36 -8.00 2.84 -7.56
C TRP A 36 -7.81 3.95 -6.52
N SER A 37 -7.32 3.59 -5.34
CA SER A 37 -7.01 4.54 -4.27
C SER A 37 -5.63 5.17 -4.45
N LEU A 38 -5.58 6.50 -4.41
CA LEU A 38 -4.35 7.31 -4.49
C LEU A 38 -3.88 7.73 -3.08
N ALA A 39 -4.29 7.03 -2.02
CA ALA A 39 -3.98 7.39 -0.63
C ALA A 39 -2.47 7.56 -0.38
N SER A 40 -1.63 6.75 -1.01
CA SER A 40 -0.16 6.88 -0.90
C SER A 40 0.37 8.18 -1.53
N THR A 41 -0.26 8.66 -2.61
CA THR A 41 0.07 9.95 -3.24
C THR A 41 -0.33 11.12 -2.33
N TYR A 42 -1.53 11.09 -1.76
CA TYR A 42 -1.96 12.10 -0.80
C TYR A 42 -1.11 12.08 0.49
N GLY A 43 -0.71 10.89 0.94
CA GLY A 43 0.27 10.72 2.02
C GLY A 43 1.58 11.43 1.72
N LYS A 44 2.13 11.26 0.51
CA LYS A 44 3.35 11.95 0.06
C LYS A 44 3.21 13.48 0.02
N ILE A 45 2.04 14.01 -0.34
CA ILE A 45 1.77 15.46 -0.24
C ILE A 45 1.90 15.93 1.22
N GLY A 46 1.30 15.19 2.15
CA GLY A 46 1.45 15.43 3.59
C GLY A 46 2.90 15.33 4.04
N LEU A 47 3.63 14.31 3.57
CA LEU A 47 5.05 14.10 3.85
C LEU A 47 5.89 15.32 3.46
N PHE A 48 5.82 15.77 2.20
CA PHE A 48 6.61 16.90 1.73
C PHE A 48 6.23 18.21 2.43
N THR A 49 4.94 18.41 2.70
CA THR A 49 4.45 19.60 3.41
C THR A 49 5.02 19.64 4.84
N ILE A 50 4.88 18.56 5.59
CA ILE A 50 5.38 18.50 6.98
C ILE A 50 6.91 18.53 7.03
N ALA A 51 7.59 17.85 6.09
CA ALA A 51 9.05 17.91 5.96
C ALA A 51 9.54 19.36 5.80
N SER A 52 8.90 20.12 4.90
CA SER A 52 9.24 21.52 4.64
C SER A 52 8.94 22.46 5.83
N LEU A 53 7.87 22.18 6.59
CA LEU A 53 7.45 23.02 7.72
C LEU A 53 8.31 22.82 8.98
N VAL A 54 8.81 21.60 9.20
CA VAL A 54 9.63 21.27 10.38
C VAL A 54 11.12 21.53 10.12
N GLY A 55 11.59 21.34 8.89
CA GLY A 55 12.98 21.58 8.52
C GLY A 55 13.95 20.49 8.99
N SER A 56 15.24 20.81 9.03
CA SER A 56 16.33 19.84 9.27
C SER A 56 16.30 19.18 10.66
N GLU A 57 15.75 19.86 11.67
CA GLU A 57 15.68 19.35 13.03
C GLU A 57 14.46 18.45 13.23
N GLY A 58 14.61 17.17 12.88
CA GLY A 58 13.57 16.14 13.10
C GLY A 58 12.47 16.12 12.04
N GLY A 59 12.60 16.88 10.95
CA GLY A 59 11.62 16.92 9.87
C GLY A 59 11.36 15.57 9.20
N VAL A 60 12.37 14.70 9.09
CA VAL A 60 12.20 13.34 8.53
C VAL A 60 11.21 12.52 9.34
N ILE A 61 11.35 12.51 10.67
CA ILE A 61 10.47 11.74 11.57
C ILE A 61 9.07 12.35 11.58
N ALA A 62 8.97 13.68 11.68
CA ALA A 62 7.69 14.38 11.65
C ALA A 62 6.94 14.15 10.32
N ALA A 63 7.64 14.19 9.20
CA ALA A 63 7.10 13.99 7.87
C ALA A 63 6.58 12.56 7.67
N LEU A 64 7.34 11.55 8.11
CA LEU A 64 6.91 10.16 8.06
C LEU A 64 5.67 9.90 8.92
N ALA A 65 5.66 10.42 10.15
CA ALA A 65 4.52 10.30 11.04
C ALA A 65 3.28 11.02 10.47
N GLY A 66 3.44 12.25 9.98
CA GLY A 66 2.37 13.03 9.35
C GLY A 66 1.84 12.38 8.07
N CYS A 67 2.73 11.80 7.26
CA CYS A 67 2.38 10.99 6.08
C CYS A 67 1.49 9.82 6.48
N GLY A 68 1.85 9.09 7.54
CA GLY A 68 1.04 7.99 8.07
C GLY A 68 -0.36 8.43 8.45
N VAL A 69 -0.49 9.54 9.19
CA VAL A 69 -1.80 10.09 9.57
C VAL A 69 -2.65 10.43 8.34
N MET A 70 -2.07 11.18 7.40
CA MET A 70 -2.76 11.59 6.17
C MET A 70 -3.20 10.36 5.35
N MET A 71 -2.29 9.42 5.13
CA MET A 71 -2.55 8.21 4.37
C MET A 71 -3.63 7.35 5.02
N SER A 72 -3.61 7.19 6.34
CA SER A 72 -4.66 6.44 7.06
C SER A 72 -6.04 7.08 6.87
N ILE A 73 -6.18 8.40 7.06
CA ILE A 73 -7.48 9.08 6.90
C ILE A 73 -7.99 8.94 5.47
N VAL A 74 -7.13 9.17 4.48
CA VAL A 74 -7.49 9.16 3.05
C VAL A 74 -7.79 7.74 2.55
N SER A 75 -7.05 6.73 3.02
CA SER A 75 -7.30 5.32 2.69
C SER A 75 -8.62 4.87 3.31
N THR A 76 -8.81 5.05 4.62
CA THR A 76 -10.01 4.60 5.31
C THR A 76 -11.28 5.21 4.72
N ALA A 77 -11.25 6.48 4.27
CA ALA A 77 -12.40 7.08 3.61
C ALA A 77 -12.71 6.46 2.23
N ALA A 78 -11.70 6.03 1.48
CA ALA A 78 -11.89 5.35 0.19
C ALA A 78 -12.40 3.92 0.40
N ASP A 79 -11.81 3.20 1.35
CA ASP A 79 -12.20 1.83 1.70
C ASP A 79 -13.65 1.80 2.20
N LEU A 80 -14.02 2.73 3.11
CA LEU A 80 -15.39 2.86 3.61
C LEU A 80 -16.40 3.16 2.49
N MET A 81 -16.02 3.97 1.50
CA MET A 81 -16.86 4.22 0.33
C MET A 81 -17.07 2.94 -0.50
N GLN A 82 -16.01 2.15 -0.72
CA GLN A 82 -16.10 0.88 -1.47
C GLN A 82 -16.95 -0.14 -0.71
N ASP A 83 -16.81 -0.20 0.61
CA ASP A 83 -17.64 -1.05 1.44
C ASP A 83 -19.11 -0.63 1.31
N PHE A 84 -19.43 0.67 1.36
CA PHE A 84 -20.82 1.13 1.26
C PHE A 84 -21.42 0.86 -0.10
N LYS A 85 -20.62 0.98 -1.17
CA LYS A 85 -21.01 0.58 -2.52
C LYS A 85 -21.30 -0.91 -2.58
N THR A 86 -20.46 -1.74 -1.98
CA THR A 86 -20.66 -3.20 -1.90
C THR A 86 -21.90 -3.56 -1.09
N GLY A 87 -22.11 -2.89 0.05
CA GLY A 87 -23.31 -3.03 0.86
C GLY A 87 -24.57 -2.66 0.10
N TYR A 88 -24.55 -1.58 -0.68
CA TYR A 88 -25.66 -1.19 -1.55
C TYR A 88 -25.96 -2.24 -2.62
N LEU A 89 -24.93 -2.76 -3.29
CA LEU A 89 -25.08 -3.79 -4.34
C LEU A 89 -25.60 -5.13 -3.79
N THR A 90 -25.21 -5.49 -2.56
CA THR A 90 -25.68 -6.71 -1.88
C THR A 90 -26.99 -6.53 -1.13
N LEU A 91 -27.64 -5.35 -1.24
CA LEU A 91 -28.85 -4.99 -0.50
C LEU A 91 -28.69 -5.11 1.03
N SER A 92 -27.45 -4.95 1.50
CA SER A 92 -27.11 -4.95 2.93
C SER A 92 -27.47 -3.62 3.58
N SER A 93 -27.82 -3.67 4.87
CA SER A 93 -28.15 -2.45 5.63
C SER A 93 -26.91 -1.58 5.85
N ALA A 94 -26.94 -0.35 5.34
CA ALA A 94 -25.87 0.64 5.55
C ALA A 94 -25.61 0.92 7.05
N LYS A 95 -26.65 0.85 7.90
CA LYS A 95 -26.49 1.00 9.35
C LYS A 95 -25.70 -0.15 9.95
N SER A 96 -26.01 -1.38 9.55
CA SER A 96 -25.28 -2.56 10.00
C SER A 96 -23.82 -2.48 9.56
N MET A 97 -23.58 -2.05 8.32
CA MET A 97 -22.23 -1.93 7.78
C MET A 97 -21.40 -0.88 8.55
N PHE A 98 -21.98 0.29 8.83
CA PHE A 98 -21.32 1.33 9.63
C PHE A 98 -20.97 0.84 11.03
N ILE A 99 -21.89 0.14 11.71
CA ILE A 99 -21.64 -0.43 13.03
C ILE A 99 -20.50 -1.46 12.98
N SER A 100 -20.52 -2.35 11.98
CA SER A 100 -19.45 -3.33 11.78
C SER A 100 -18.08 -2.66 11.57
N GLN A 101 -18.03 -1.54 10.83
CA GLN A 101 -16.79 -0.79 10.62
C GLN A 101 -16.28 -0.13 11.91
N VAL A 102 -17.17 0.44 12.72
CA VAL A 102 -16.79 1.01 14.03
C VAL A 102 -16.24 -0.07 14.95
N VAL A 103 -16.91 -1.23 15.03
CA VAL A 103 -16.46 -2.37 15.84
C VAL A 103 -15.14 -2.93 15.31
N GLY A 104 -15.02 -3.13 14.00
CA GLY A 104 -13.80 -3.61 13.35
C GLY A 104 -12.62 -2.66 13.55
N THR A 105 -12.85 -1.35 13.45
CA THR A 105 -11.83 -0.33 13.75
C THR A 105 -11.40 -0.37 15.21
N ALA A 106 -12.36 -0.48 16.15
CA ALA A 106 -12.06 -0.59 17.57
C ALA A 106 -11.23 -1.83 17.91
N MET A 107 -11.56 -2.98 17.30
CA MET A 107 -10.77 -4.21 17.42
C MET A 107 -9.38 -4.03 16.78
N GLY A 108 -9.30 -3.40 15.60
CA GLY A 108 -8.06 -3.11 14.89
C GLY A 108 -7.08 -2.26 15.70
N CYS A 109 -7.57 -1.29 16.46
CA CYS A 109 -6.76 -0.48 17.37
C CYS A 109 -6.01 -1.30 18.43
N VAL A 110 -6.48 -2.50 18.75
CA VAL A 110 -5.84 -3.42 19.71
C VAL A 110 -5.05 -4.50 18.98
N ILE A 111 -5.66 -5.16 17.99
CA ILE A 111 -5.07 -6.31 17.29
C ILE A 111 -3.89 -5.88 16.42
N ALA A 112 -3.96 -4.75 15.71
CA ALA A 112 -2.91 -4.34 14.79
C ALA A 112 -1.59 -4.00 15.52
N PRO A 113 -1.57 -3.21 16.61
CA PRO A 113 -0.33 -2.99 17.37
C PRO A 113 0.22 -4.28 17.99
N LEU A 114 -0.63 -5.14 18.55
CA LEU A 114 -0.20 -6.42 19.13
C LEU A 114 0.45 -7.32 18.07
N THR A 115 -0.16 -7.41 16.89
CA THR A 115 0.40 -8.16 15.76
C THR A 115 1.73 -7.54 15.32
N PHE A 116 1.79 -6.21 15.17
CA PHE A 116 3.04 -5.52 14.84
C PHE A 116 4.15 -5.85 15.85
N PHE A 117 3.89 -5.77 17.16
CA PHE A 117 4.87 -6.12 18.19
C PHE A 117 5.24 -7.60 18.17
N MET A 118 4.31 -8.50 17.86
CA MET A 118 4.62 -9.92 17.68
C MET A 118 5.64 -10.11 16.54
N PHE A 119 5.41 -9.51 15.38
CA PHE A 119 6.36 -9.59 14.25
C PHE A 119 7.69 -8.90 14.56
N TRP A 120 7.65 -7.72 15.20
CA TRP A 120 8.83 -6.95 15.55
C TRP A 120 9.76 -7.70 16.51
N ASN A 121 9.20 -8.51 17.42
CA ASN A 121 10.00 -9.33 18.34
C ASN A 121 10.39 -10.69 17.75
N ALA A 122 9.59 -11.25 16.84
CA ALA A 122 9.81 -12.56 16.25
C ALA A 122 10.81 -12.54 15.07
N PHE A 123 10.85 -11.45 14.32
CA PHE A 123 11.62 -11.34 13.09
C PHE A 123 12.41 -10.04 13.06
N ASP A 124 13.57 -10.08 12.39
CA ASP A 124 14.38 -8.89 12.15
C ASP A 124 13.80 -8.06 10.98
N ILE A 125 12.83 -7.20 11.27
CA ILE A 125 12.11 -6.43 10.24
C ILE A 125 13.02 -5.32 9.68
N GLY A 126 13.16 -5.27 8.36
CA GLY A 126 13.87 -4.20 7.65
C GLY A 126 15.35 -4.46 7.35
N SER A 127 15.95 -5.52 7.92
CA SER A 127 17.31 -5.91 7.58
C SER A 127 17.42 -6.50 6.15
N PRO A 128 18.46 -6.18 5.35
CA PRO A 128 18.58 -6.62 3.95
C PRO A 128 18.58 -8.13 3.74
N GLY A 129 18.98 -8.90 4.76
CA GLY A 129 19.05 -10.36 4.76
C GLY A 129 17.84 -11.05 5.41
N SER A 130 16.88 -10.30 5.95
CA SER A 130 15.71 -10.90 6.59
C SER A 130 14.61 -11.23 5.58
N PRO A 131 13.72 -12.19 5.89
CA PRO A 131 12.56 -12.48 5.05
C PRO A 131 11.57 -11.31 4.99
N TYR A 132 11.51 -10.48 6.05
CA TYR A 132 10.61 -9.33 6.15
C TYR A 132 11.36 -8.03 5.87
N LYS A 133 11.76 -7.86 4.61
CA LYS A 133 12.35 -6.59 4.14
C LYS A 133 11.30 -5.50 4.17
N ALA A 134 11.70 -4.28 4.50
CA ALA A 134 10.82 -3.11 4.52
C ALA A 134 11.17 -2.13 3.38
N PRO A 135 11.00 -2.52 2.09
CA PRO A 135 11.41 -1.70 0.96
C PRO A 135 10.69 -0.34 0.95
N TYR A 136 9.39 -0.34 1.30
CA TYR A 136 8.62 0.89 1.41
C TYR A 136 9.14 1.82 2.51
N ALA A 137 9.60 1.30 3.65
CA ALA A 137 10.13 2.15 4.72
C ALA A 137 11.37 2.94 4.25
N ILE A 138 12.25 2.29 3.48
CA ILE A 138 13.42 2.94 2.89
C ILE A 138 12.98 4.02 1.90
N ILE A 139 12.06 3.70 0.99
CA ILE A 139 11.56 4.65 -0.03
C ILE A 139 10.95 5.90 0.62
N PHE A 140 10.06 5.72 1.59
CA PHE A 140 9.42 6.85 2.28
C PHE A 140 10.42 7.65 3.12
N ARG A 141 11.42 7.00 3.72
CA ARG A 141 12.51 7.70 4.42
C ARG A 141 13.31 8.58 3.47
N GLU A 142 13.72 8.07 2.32
CA GLU A 142 14.45 8.85 1.32
C GLU A 142 13.59 10.00 0.78
N MET A 143 12.28 9.79 0.55
CA MET A 143 11.36 10.88 0.20
C MET A 143 11.29 11.95 1.29
N ALA A 144 11.29 11.57 2.56
CA ALA A 144 11.27 12.50 3.67
C ALA A 144 12.58 13.29 3.78
N ILE A 145 13.73 12.65 3.52
CA ILE A 145 15.03 13.33 3.42
C ILE A 145 15.02 14.34 2.27
N LEU A 146 14.56 13.95 1.09
CA LEU A 146 14.38 14.85 -0.05
C LEU A 146 13.44 16.02 0.25
N GLY A 147 12.38 15.80 1.04
CA GLY A 147 11.48 16.86 1.47
C GLY A 147 12.11 17.88 2.42
N VAL A 148 13.13 17.48 3.17
CA VAL A 148 13.86 18.34 4.12
C VAL A 148 15.05 19.04 3.46
N GLN A 149 15.85 18.30 2.70
CA GLN A 149 17.12 18.77 2.11
C GLN A 149 16.93 19.34 0.70
N GLY A 150 15.78 19.10 0.06
CA GLY A 150 15.44 19.58 -1.27
C GLY A 150 16.03 18.75 -2.40
N PHE A 151 15.87 19.24 -3.63
CA PHE A 151 16.26 18.52 -4.85
C PHE A 151 17.78 18.37 -5.04
N SER A 152 18.61 19.02 -4.22
CA SER A 152 20.07 18.92 -4.28
C SER A 152 20.62 17.56 -3.89
N GLU A 153 19.86 16.77 -3.13
CA GLU A 153 20.24 15.42 -2.69
C GLU A 153 19.86 14.33 -3.69
N LEU A 154 19.18 14.69 -4.78
CA LEU A 154 18.85 13.73 -5.82
C LEU A 154 20.14 13.28 -6.54
N PRO A 155 20.26 11.97 -6.86
CA PRO A 155 21.37 11.48 -7.67
C PRO A 155 21.49 12.25 -8.99
N LYS A 156 22.73 12.42 -9.47
CA LYS A 156 23.01 13.08 -10.75
C LYS A 156 22.16 12.44 -11.87
N HIS A 157 21.51 13.27 -12.68
CA HIS A 157 20.58 12.89 -13.75
C HIS A 157 19.25 12.24 -13.33
N CYS A 158 18.97 12.05 -12.04
CA CYS A 158 17.70 11.47 -11.59
C CYS A 158 16.49 12.26 -12.09
N MET A 159 16.54 13.60 -11.99
CA MET A 159 15.45 14.46 -12.48
C MET A 159 15.23 14.34 -13.99
N ALA A 160 16.32 14.27 -14.77
CA ALA A 160 16.23 14.08 -16.22
C ALA A 160 15.61 12.72 -16.58
N MET A 161 15.99 11.65 -15.87
CA MET A 161 15.37 10.34 -16.03
C MET A 161 13.90 10.33 -15.61
N CYS A 162 13.54 10.95 -14.49
CA CYS A 162 12.15 11.08 -14.04
C CYS A 162 11.30 11.82 -15.08
N CYS A 163 11.77 12.95 -15.61
CA CYS A 163 11.08 13.66 -16.69
C CYS A 163 10.97 12.82 -17.96
N GLY A 164 12.05 12.11 -18.35
CA GLY A 164 12.05 11.22 -19.51
C GLY A 164 11.01 10.10 -19.39
N PHE A 165 11.00 9.39 -18.25
CA PHE A 165 10.01 8.34 -17.98
C PHE A 165 8.61 8.88 -17.81
N PHE A 166 8.42 10.08 -17.26
CA PHE A 166 7.11 10.72 -17.18
C PHE A 166 6.56 11.02 -18.59
N VAL A 167 7.37 11.63 -19.46
CA VAL A 167 6.97 11.90 -20.85
C VAL A 167 6.71 10.59 -21.60
N ALA A 168 7.56 9.58 -21.42
CA ALA A 168 7.36 8.26 -22.00
C ALA A 168 6.06 7.61 -21.51
N ALA A 169 5.76 7.68 -20.21
CA ALA A 169 4.53 7.13 -19.63
C ALA A 169 3.29 7.86 -20.17
N VAL A 170 3.33 9.19 -20.28
CA VAL A 170 2.24 9.97 -20.89
C VAL A 170 2.07 9.59 -22.36
N ALA A 171 3.16 9.47 -23.11
CA ALA A 171 3.11 9.08 -24.51
C ALA A 171 2.55 7.65 -24.69
N ILE A 172 2.98 6.68 -23.88
CA ILE A 172 2.49 5.30 -23.93
C ILE A 172 0.98 5.24 -23.64
N ASN A 173 0.52 5.94 -22.59
CA ASN A 173 -0.91 6.00 -22.27
C ASN A 173 -1.71 6.70 -23.38
N LEU A 174 -1.19 7.80 -23.95
CA LEU A 174 -1.86 8.49 -25.06
C LEU A 174 -1.95 7.59 -26.31
N VAL A 175 -0.88 6.88 -26.66
CA VAL A 175 -0.90 5.91 -27.77
C VAL A 175 -1.89 4.78 -27.48
N ARG A 176 -1.99 4.31 -26.23
CA ARG A 176 -2.97 3.31 -25.81
C ARG A 176 -4.41 3.81 -25.97
N ASP A 177 -4.70 5.04 -25.57
CA ASP A 177 -6.05 5.63 -25.60
C ASP A 177 -6.50 5.99 -27.03
N LEU A 178 -5.56 6.35 -27.91
CA LEU A 178 -5.84 6.64 -29.32
C LEU A 178 -5.84 5.38 -30.21
N ALA A 179 -5.24 4.29 -29.77
CA ALA A 179 -5.17 3.06 -30.55
C ALA A 179 -6.51 2.30 -30.57
N PRO A 180 -6.81 1.56 -31.66
CA PRO A 180 -7.96 0.68 -31.70
C PRO A 180 -7.93 -0.35 -30.55
N PRO A 181 -9.08 -0.80 -30.03
CA PRO A 181 -9.15 -1.73 -28.90
C PRO A 181 -8.40 -3.05 -29.12
N LYS A 182 -8.25 -3.48 -30.38
CA LYS A 182 -7.47 -4.67 -30.75
C LYS A 182 -5.96 -4.49 -30.59
N VAL A 183 -5.46 -3.26 -30.62
CA VAL A 183 -4.04 -2.92 -30.47
C VAL A 183 -3.74 -2.44 -29.05
N SER A 184 -4.66 -1.66 -28.45
CA SER A 184 -4.49 -1.12 -27.10
C SER A 184 -4.36 -2.19 -26.01
N GLN A 185 -4.91 -3.39 -26.23
CA GLN A 185 -4.74 -4.55 -25.34
C GLN A 185 -3.29 -5.04 -25.22
N PHE A 186 -2.43 -4.77 -26.22
CA PHE A 186 -1.01 -5.16 -26.20
C PHE A 186 -0.09 -4.06 -25.69
N ILE A 187 -0.60 -2.85 -25.48
CA ILE A 187 0.19 -1.72 -24.99
C ILE A 187 0.24 -1.80 -23.46
N PRO A 188 1.44 -1.89 -22.86
CA PRO A 188 1.56 -2.04 -21.42
C PRO A 188 1.13 -0.77 -20.70
N ILE A 189 0.66 -0.94 -19.46
CA ILE A 189 0.31 0.18 -18.58
C ILE A 189 1.55 0.50 -17.73
N PRO A 190 2.18 1.68 -17.90
CA PRO A 190 3.41 2.02 -17.19
C PRO A 190 3.28 1.91 -15.66
N MET A 191 2.10 2.27 -15.11
CA MET A 191 1.81 2.15 -13.68
C MET A 191 1.83 0.70 -13.19
N ALA A 192 1.23 -0.23 -13.94
CA ALA A 192 1.23 -1.65 -13.58
C ALA A 192 2.64 -2.25 -13.68
N MET A 193 3.42 -1.83 -14.67
CA MET A 193 4.82 -2.26 -14.82
C MET A 193 5.70 -1.83 -13.66
N ALA A 194 5.42 -0.70 -13.00
CA ALA A 194 6.24 -0.19 -11.91
C ALA A 194 6.13 -1.01 -10.62
N VAL A 195 4.99 -1.70 -10.39
CA VAL A 195 4.72 -2.38 -9.11
C VAL A 195 5.74 -3.48 -8.76
N PRO A 196 6.10 -4.41 -9.67
CA PRO A 196 7.11 -5.43 -9.38
C PRO A 196 8.51 -4.86 -9.12
N PHE A 197 8.86 -3.70 -9.69
CA PHE A 197 10.12 -3.02 -9.40
C PHE A 197 10.17 -2.45 -7.97
N TYR A 198 9.02 -2.11 -7.39
CA TYR A 198 8.92 -1.62 -6.02
C TYR A 198 8.87 -2.74 -4.97
N VAL A 199 8.11 -3.81 -5.25
CA VAL A 199 7.85 -4.88 -4.27
C VAL A 199 8.90 -5.98 -4.35
N GLY A 200 9.29 -6.36 -5.57
CA GLY A 200 10.23 -7.44 -5.83
C GLY A 200 9.79 -8.32 -7.00
N ALA A 201 10.75 -9.07 -7.56
CA ALA A 201 10.50 -9.93 -8.71
C ALA A 201 9.46 -11.04 -8.44
N TYR A 202 9.35 -11.51 -7.19
CA TYR A 202 8.36 -12.53 -6.80
C TYR A 202 6.93 -12.05 -7.09
N PHE A 203 6.62 -10.78 -6.80
CA PHE A 203 5.31 -10.20 -7.07
C PHE A 203 4.95 -10.19 -8.56
N GLY A 204 5.95 -10.01 -9.43
CA GLY A 204 5.77 -10.11 -10.87
C GLY A 204 5.45 -11.53 -11.34
N ILE A 205 6.06 -12.55 -10.71
CA ILE A 205 5.76 -13.96 -10.99
C ILE A 205 4.33 -14.29 -10.53
N ASP A 206 3.94 -13.86 -9.34
CA ASP A 206 2.62 -14.11 -8.78
C ASP A 206 1.51 -13.47 -9.64
N MET A 207 1.71 -12.21 -10.09
CA MET A 207 0.80 -11.56 -11.04
C MET A 207 0.71 -12.31 -12.37
N PHE A 208 1.84 -12.80 -12.90
CA PHE A 208 1.83 -13.57 -14.14
C PHE A 208 1.03 -14.86 -14.00
N VAL A 209 1.28 -15.65 -12.94
CA VAL A 209 0.55 -16.88 -12.65
C VAL A 209 -0.94 -16.60 -12.47
N GLY A 210 -1.30 -15.59 -11.69
CA GLY A 210 -2.70 -15.17 -11.50
C GLY A 210 -3.37 -14.78 -12.83
N THR A 211 -2.66 -14.05 -13.70
CA THR A 211 -3.16 -13.65 -15.02
C THR A 211 -3.37 -14.86 -15.93
N VAL A 212 -2.46 -15.84 -15.92
CA VAL A 212 -2.61 -17.09 -16.70
C VAL A 212 -3.82 -17.89 -16.23
N ILE A 213 -4.02 -18.02 -14.92
CA ILE A 213 -5.20 -18.69 -14.36
C ILE A 213 -6.48 -17.99 -14.81
N LEU A 214 -6.53 -16.66 -14.68
CA LEU A 214 -7.70 -15.88 -15.12
C LEU A 214 -7.93 -16.03 -16.64
N PHE A 215 -6.89 -15.96 -17.45
CA PHE A 215 -6.98 -16.11 -18.90
C PHE A 215 -7.54 -17.48 -19.30
N VAL A 216 -7.10 -18.56 -18.66
CA VAL A 216 -7.65 -19.91 -18.91
C VAL A 216 -9.10 -19.99 -18.45
N TRP A 217 -9.44 -19.40 -17.31
CA TRP A 217 -10.81 -19.39 -16.79
C TRP A 217 -11.76 -18.62 -17.72
N GLU A 218 -11.38 -17.43 -18.20
CA GLU A 218 -12.15 -16.64 -19.17
C GLU A 218 -12.41 -17.40 -20.48
N ARG A 219 -11.47 -18.26 -20.90
CA ARG A 219 -11.60 -19.10 -22.10
C ARG A 219 -12.59 -20.26 -21.91
N ILE A 220 -12.74 -20.76 -20.68
CA ILE A 220 -13.65 -21.86 -20.35
C ILE A 220 -15.05 -21.32 -20.08
N ASN A 221 -15.18 -20.35 -19.16
CA ASN A 221 -16.44 -19.72 -18.81
C ASN A 221 -16.25 -18.25 -18.44
N ARG A 222 -16.48 -17.38 -19.42
CA ARG A 222 -16.33 -15.93 -19.27
C ARG A 222 -17.26 -15.32 -18.23
N LYS A 223 -18.51 -15.82 -18.14
CA LYS A 223 -19.51 -15.28 -17.21
C LYS A 223 -19.09 -15.52 -15.75
N ASP A 224 -18.68 -16.75 -15.44
CA ASP A 224 -18.23 -17.10 -14.08
C ASP A 224 -16.93 -16.37 -13.73
N ALA A 225 -16.00 -16.21 -14.68
CA ALA A 225 -14.76 -15.47 -14.45
C ALA A 225 -15.05 -14.00 -14.10
N ASP A 226 -15.91 -13.32 -14.87
CA ASP A 226 -16.29 -11.92 -14.62
C ASP A 226 -16.97 -11.75 -13.24
N ASP A 227 -17.79 -12.73 -12.82
CA ASP A 227 -18.55 -12.66 -11.56
C ASP A 227 -17.70 -13.05 -10.32
N TYR A 228 -16.75 -13.98 -10.44
CA TYR A 228 -16.07 -14.59 -9.28
C TYR A 228 -14.55 -14.36 -9.21
N ALA A 229 -13.88 -13.88 -10.27
CA ALA A 229 -12.43 -13.73 -10.27
C ALA A 229 -11.92 -12.85 -9.12
N ALA A 230 -12.58 -11.73 -8.85
CA ALA A 230 -12.20 -10.84 -7.74
C ALA A 230 -12.37 -11.51 -6.37
N ALA A 231 -13.42 -12.31 -6.19
CA ALA A 231 -13.66 -13.07 -4.95
C ALA A 231 -12.60 -14.16 -4.72
N VAL A 232 -12.19 -14.87 -5.79
CA VAL A 232 -11.13 -15.88 -5.69
C VAL A 232 -9.77 -15.22 -5.42
N ALA A 233 -9.44 -14.14 -6.14
CA ALA A 233 -8.18 -13.42 -5.97
C ALA A 233 -8.04 -12.85 -4.55
N SER A 234 -9.10 -12.20 -4.03
CA SER A 234 -9.12 -11.72 -2.64
C SER A 234 -9.00 -12.85 -1.62
N GLY A 235 -9.64 -14.00 -1.88
CA GLY A 235 -9.51 -15.20 -1.05
C GLY A 235 -8.08 -15.74 -0.98
N LEU A 236 -7.36 -15.78 -2.11
CA LEU A 236 -5.95 -16.19 -2.16
C LEU A 236 -5.04 -15.22 -1.40
N ILE A 237 -5.23 -13.91 -1.58
CA ILE A 237 -4.48 -12.86 -0.85
C ILE A 237 -4.74 -12.96 0.66
N CYS A 238 -6.01 -13.10 1.06
CA CYS A 238 -6.40 -13.25 2.46
C CYS A 238 -5.83 -14.54 3.06
N GLY A 239 -5.86 -15.65 2.30
CA GLY A 239 -5.32 -16.94 2.73
C GLY A 239 -3.82 -16.89 3.03
N ASP A 240 -3.04 -16.22 2.19
CA ASP A 240 -1.61 -15.97 2.44
C ASP A 240 -1.39 -15.15 3.72
N GLY A 241 -2.20 -14.09 3.91
CA GLY A 241 -2.19 -13.30 5.14
C GLY A 241 -2.49 -14.12 6.40
N ILE A 242 -3.51 -14.99 6.35
CA ILE A 242 -3.88 -15.87 7.47
C ILE A 242 -2.74 -16.82 7.82
N TRP A 243 -2.04 -17.39 6.83
CA TRP A 243 -0.91 -18.30 7.06
C TRP A 243 0.30 -17.62 7.72
N THR A 244 0.41 -16.30 7.59
CA THR A 244 1.49 -15.52 8.20
C THR A 244 1.40 -15.53 9.74
N ILE A 245 0.20 -15.67 10.34
CA ILE A 245 0.04 -15.71 11.80
C ILE A 245 0.55 -17.05 12.40
N PRO A 246 0.08 -18.24 11.97
CA PRO A 246 0.63 -19.51 12.44
C PRO A 246 2.14 -19.62 12.21
N SER A 247 2.63 -19.18 11.05
CA SER A 247 4.08 -19.21 10.77
C SER A 247 4.89 -18.32 11.72
N ALA A 248 4.40 -17.13 12.07
CA ALA A 248 4.99 -16.29 13.11
C ALA A 248 5.00 -16.97 14.48
N VAL A 249 3.89 -17.60 14.88
CA VAL A 249 3.79 -18.35 16.13
C VAL A 249 4.76 -19.53 16.17
N LEU A 250 4.83 -20.33 15.09
CA LEU A 250 5.77 -21.45 14.95
C LEU A 250 7.23 -20.99 15.01
N SER A 251 7.54 -19.83 14.42
CA SER A 251 8.86 -19.20 14.48
C SER A 251 9.23 -18.81 15.91
N ILE A 252 8.30 -18.18 16.66
CA ILE A 252 8.50 -17.84 18.09
C ILE A 252 8.77 -19.10 18.92
N PHE A 253 8.07 -20.20 18.64
CA PHE A 253 8.28 -21.49 19.31
C PHE A 253 9.49 -22.29 18.80
N LYS A 254 10.27 -21.74 17.85
CA LYS A 254 11.49 -22.35 17.31
C LYS A 254 11.28 -23.75 16.70
N ILE A 255 10.10 -23.98 16.10
CA ILE A 255 9.78 -25.25 15.45
C ILE A 255 10.39 -25.27 14.05
N ASN A 256 11.24 -26.27 13.77
CA ASN A 256 11.86 -26.42 12.45
C ASN A 256 10.88 -27.07 11.45
N PRO A 257 10.81 -26.56 10.21
CA PRO A 257 9.94 -27.14 9.18
C PRO A 257 10.44 -28.52 8.72
N PRO A 258 9.55 -29.52 8.56
CA PRO A 258 9.92 -30.86 8.10
C PRO A 258 10.16 -31.00 6.57
N ILE A 259 9.77 -30.00 5.77
CA ILE A 259 9.94 -29.93 4.30
C ILE A 259 10.44 -28.50 3.98
N CYS A 260 10.98 -28.22 2.78
CA CYS A 260 11.41 -26.88 2.31
C CYS A 260 10.31 -25.78 2.30
N MET A 261 9.50 -25.67 3.35
CA MET A 261 8.85 -24.44 3.78
C MET A 261 9.87 -23.69 4.64
N TYR A 262 10.11 -22.42 4.33
CA TYR A 262 11.09 -21.63 5.06
C TYR A 262 10.43 -21.02 6.31
N PHE A 263 10.85 -21.46 7.51
CA PHE A 263 10.65 -20.75 8.78
C PHE A 263 12.03 -20.26 9.24
N GLY A 264 12.16 -19.01 9.70
CA GLY A 264 13.41 -18.61 10.36
C GLY A 264 13.42 -17.23 11.00
N PRO A 265 14.40 -16.94 11.88
CA PRO A 265 15.50 -17.82 12.33
C PRO A 265 15.48 -18.19 13.83
N SER A 266 16.08 -19.35 14.14
CA SER A 266 16.78 -19.58 15.41
C SER A 266 18.29 -19.34 15.21
N LEU A 267 18.91 -18.62 16.14
CA LEU A 267 20.28 -18.07 16.11
C LEU A 267 21.37 -19.06 16.55
N ALA A 268 22.59 -18.94 16.00
CA ALA A 268 23.85 -18.84 16.79
C ALA A 268 25.11 -18.60 15.92
N THR A 269 25.59 -17.36 15.84
CA THR A 269 26.90 -16.89 16.38
C THR A 269 26.80 -15.41 16.65
#